data_AF-A0A1V1PQJ7-F1
#
_entry.id   AF-A0A1V1PQJ7-F1
#
_cell.length_a   1.000
_cell.length_b   1.000
_cell.length_c   1.000
_cell.angle_alpha   90.00
_cell.angle_beta   90.00
_cell.angle_gamma   90.00
#
_symmetry.space_group_name_H-M   'P 1'
#
loop_
_entity.id
_entity.type
_entity.pdbx_description
1 polymer ?
#
loop_
_entity_poly.entity_id
_entity_poly.type
_entity_poly.pdbx_seq_one_letter_code
_entity_poly.pdbx_strand_id
1 'polypeptide(L)'
;MKVLIGAAAMAVLLSGAAFAQETTSNTLGPPPASFQVPASRCGEFPTAPTPPDGASASAAEMQAAMATFEAYNASYRQVLACRRSEAEEAQAIQQRRTQDFNGAVQSYNGVVTGWQAAAEAYNGRSRVRRRGS
;
A
#
# COMPACT_ATOMS: atom_id res chain seq x y z
N MET A 1 49.55 8.37 -13.34
CA MET A 1 49.25 9.21 -14.52
C MET A 1 47.73 9.36 -14.55
N LYS A 2 47.09 10.48 -14.17
CA LYS A 2 46.89 11.72 -14.99
C LYS A 2 46.66 11.31 -16.46
N VAL A 3 45.53 11.59 -17.10
CA VAL A 3 45.15 12.93 -17.62
C VAL A 3 43.70 12.88 -18.18
N LEU A 4 42.87 13.83 -17.72
CA LEU A 4 41.85 14.69 -18.40
C LEU A 4 40.71 14.06 -19.24
N ILE A 5 39.44 14.28 -18.87
CA ILE A 5 38.56 15.42 -19.25
C ILE A 5 38.41 15.58 -20.77
N GLY A 6 37.23 15.23 -21.27
CA GLY A 6 36.74 15.61 -22.60
C GLY A 6 35.24 15.83 -22.54
N ALA A 7 34.83 17.09 -22.38
CA ALA A 7 33.44 17.52 -22.51
C ALA A 7 33.08 17.56 -24.01
N ALA A 8 31.97 16.92 -24.38
CA ALA A 8 31.31 17.15 -25.66
C ALA A 8 29.84 17.46 -25.38
N ALA A 9 29.51 18.74 -25.48
CA ALA A 9 28.15 19.23 -25.48
C ALA A 9 27.46 18.78 -26.78
N MET A 10 26.50 17.88 -26.66
CA MET A 10 25.55 17.58 -27.73
C MET A 10 24.26 18.31 -27.41
N ALA A 11 24.10 19.49 -28.02
CA ALA A 11 22.83 20.17 -28.12
C ALA A 11 21.89 19.32 -29.00
N VAL A 12 21.12 18.45 -28.35
CA VAL A 12 20.04 17.72 -29.01
C VAL A 12 18.85 18.66 -29.09
N LEU A 13 18.53 19.07 -30.31
CA LEU A 13 17.29 19.75 -30.66
C LEU A 13 16.10 18.89 -30.21
N LEU A 14 15.50 19.26 -29.08
CA LEU A 14 14.21 18.74 -28.63
C LEU A 14 13.12 19.30 -29.53
N SER A 15 12.98 18.74 -30.73
CA SER A 15 11.72 18.77 -31.46
C SER A 15 10.71 18.01 -30.59
N GLY A 16 9.93 18.77 -29.83
CA GLY A 16 8.95 18.26 -28.89
C GLY A 16 7.94 17.37 -29.61
N ALA A 17 8.15 16.06 -29.50
CA ALA A 17 7.03 15.15 -29.52
C ALA A 17 6.18 15.56 -28.31
N ALA A 18 5.01 16.14 -28.58
CA ALA A 18 3.93 16.13 -27.63
C ALA A 18 3.62 14.65 -27.37
N PHE A 19 4.30 14.07 -26.38
CA PHE A 19 3.76 12.92 -25.70
C PHE A 19 2.46 13.43 -25.10
N ALA A 20 1.36 13.17 -25.80
CA ALA A 20 0.12 12.90 -25.12
C ALA A 20 0.53 11.90 -24.05
N GLN A 21 0.60 12.37 -22.80
CA GLN A 21 0.60 11.47 -21.68
C GLN A 21 -0.72 10.74 -21.84
N GLU A 22 -0.69 9.57 -22.48
CA GLU A 22 -1.65 8.55 -22.17
C GLU A 22 -1.48 8.37 -20.67
N THR A 23 -2.35 9.04 -19.92
CA THR A 23 -2.66 8.64 -18.57
C THR A 23 -3.17 7.22 -18.76
N THR A 24 -2.25 6.26 -18.76
CA THR A 24 -2.54 4.86 -18.57
C THR A 24 -3.04 4.83 -17.14
N SER A 25 -4.32 5.16 -16.96
CA SER A 25 -5.12 4.67 -15.85
C SER A 25 -4.79 3.20 -15.84
N ASN A 26 -3.97 2.81 -14.88
CA ASN A 26 -3.63 1.43 -14.64
C ASN A 26 -4.93 0.81 -14.13
N THR A 27 -5.84 0.51 -15.07
CA THR A 27 -7.07 -0.22 -14.84
C THR A 27 -6.63 -1.64 -14.54
N LEU A 28 -6.16 -1.84 -13.31
CA LEU A 28 -6.51 -3.03 -12.55
C LEU A 28 -8.00 -3.22 -12.81
N GLY A 29 -8.38 -4.36 -13.41
CA GLY A 29 -9.77 -4.68 -13.69
C GLY A 29 -10.66 -4.43 -12.46
N PRO A 30 -11.98 -4.27 -12.64
CA PRO A 30 -12.88 -3.99 -11.54
C PRO A 30 -12.55 -4.92 -10.37
N PRO A 31 -12.33 -4.37 -9.15
CA PRO A 31 -12.01 -5.21 -8.01
C PRO A 31 -13.10 -6.28 -7.90
N PRO A 32 -12.74 -7.53 -7.55
CA PRO A 32 -13.72 -8.59 -7.43
C PRO A 32 -14.87 -8.10 -6.53
N ALA A 33 -16.11 -8.35 -6.95
CA ALA A 33 -17.34 -7.77 -6.39
C ALA A 33 -17.57 -8.02 -4.87
N SER A 34 -16.66 -8.75 -4.21
CA SER A 34 -16.72 -9.14 -2.81
C SER A 34 -15.70 -8.45 -1.91
N PHE A 35 -14.81 -7.57 -2.41
CA PHE A 35 -13.89 -6.85 -1.54
C PHE A 35 -14.58 -5.67 -0.85
N GLN A 36 -15.25 -5.96 0.27
CA GLN A 36 -15.82 -4.93 1.12
C GLN A 36 -14.77 -4.49 2.15
N VAL A 37 -14.32 -3.24 2.01
CA VAL A 37 -13.52 -2.59 3.07
C VAL A 37 -14.45 -2.36 4.26
N PRO A 38 -14.06 -2.77 5.48
CA PRO A 38 -14.84 -2.48 6.67
C PRO A 38 -15.14 -0.99 6.78
N ALA A 39 -16.37 -0.65 7.18
CA ALA A 39 -16.71 0.73 7.49
C ALA A 39 -15.80 1.25 8.60
N SER A 40 -15.31 2.48 8.44
CA SER A 40 -14.47 3.12 9.44
C SER A 40 -15.26 3.54 10.68
N ARG A 41 -14.57 3.59 11.80
CA ARG A 41 -15.07 4.01 13.11
C ARG A 41 -14.87 5.51 13.38
N CYS A 42 -14.15 6.23 12.51
CA CYS A 42 -13.69 7.60 12.77
C CYS A 42 -14.68 8.73 12.39
N GLY A 43 -15.94 8.40 12.15
CA GLY A 43 -16.95 9.35 11.66
C GLY A 43 -16.64 9.85 10.23
N GLU A 44 -17.57 10.63 9.66
CA GLU A 44 -17.35 11.27 8.36
C GLU A 44 -16.50 12.54 8.51
N PHE A 45 -15.81 12.93 7.44
CA PHE A 45 -15.12 14.21 7.41
C PHE A 45 -16.13 15.35 7.47
N PRO A 46 -15.91 16.39 8.29
CA PRO A 46 -16.80 17.54 8.33
C PRO A 46 -16.81 18.22 6.95
N THR A 47 -17.94 18.83 6.60
CA THR A 47 -18.05 19.64 5.38
C THR A 47 -17.32 20.96 5.58
N ALA A 48 -16.55 21.40 4.58
CA ALA A 48 -15.83 22.67 4.64
C ALA A 48 -16.83 23.85 4.69
N PRO A 49 -16.60 24.86 5.56
CA PRO A 49 -17.42 26.06 5.57
C PRO A 49 -17.18 26.88 4.28
N THR A 50 -18.21 27.58 3.82
CA THR A 50 -18.08 28.50 2.69
C THR A 50 -17.46 29.82 3.17
N PRO A 51 -16.34 30.28 2.59
CA PRO A 51 -15.77 31.56 2.97
C PRO A 51 -16.67 32.72 2.50
N PRO A 52 -16.75 33.83 3.27
CA PRO A 52 -17.44 35.04 2.80
C PRO A 52 -16.68 35.68 1.63
N ASP A 53 -17.37 36.47 0.81
CA ASP A 53 -16.74 37.22 -0.29
C ASP A 53 -15.86 38.34 0.26
N GLY A 54 -14.54 38.22 0.09
CA GLY A 54 -13.58 39.20 0.58
C GLY A 54 -13.73 40.61 -0.02
N ALA A 55 -14.45 40.78 -1.14
CA ALA A 55 -14.71 42.09 -1.72
C ALA A 55 -15.84 42.86 -1.01
N SER A 56 -16.78 42.14 -0.37
CA SER A 56 -17.97 42.75 0.26
C SER A 56 -18.10 42.44 1.75
N ALA A 57 -17.32 41.50 2.29
CA ALA A 57 -17.39 41.11 3.68
C ALA A 57 -16.90 42.22 4.62
N SER A 58 -17.65 42.44 5.68
CA SER A 58 -17.26 43.26 6.82
C SER A 58 -16.19 42.57 7.66
N ALA A 59 -15.48 43.34 8.48
CA ALA A 59 -14.49 42.81 9.42
C ALA A 59 -15.10 41.80 10.41
N ALA A 60 -16.34 42.02 10.85
CA ALA A 60 -17.05 41.12 11.74
C ALA A 60 -17.38 39.78 11.06
N GLU A 61 -17.81 39.79 9.80
CA GLU A 61 -18.08 38.57 9.02
C GLU A 61 -16.80 37.76 8.80
N MET A 62 -15.69 38.43 8.45
CA MET A 62 -14.39 37.76 8.32
C MET A 62 -13.93 37.12 9.64
N GLN A 63 -14.10 37.82 10.77
CA GLN A 63 -13.73 37.28 12.09
C GLN A 63 -14.60 36.06 12.48
N ALA A 64 -15.91 36.09 12.19
CA ALA A 64 -16.80 34.96 12.41
C ALA A 64 -16.45 33.76 11.51
N ALA A 65 -16.08 34.02 10.25
CA ALA A 65 -15.65 32.99 9.32
C ALA A 65 -14.33 32.33 9.77
N MET A 66 -13.38 33.10 10.31
CA MET A 66 -12.15 32.55 10.88
C MET A 66 -12.43 31.60 12.05
N ALA A 67 -13.30 32.00 13.00
CA ALA A 67 -13.67 31.13 14.13
C ALA A 67 -14.34 29.82 13.65
N THR A 68 -15.18 29.91 12.60
CA THR A 68 -15.83 28.75 11.99
C THR A 68 -14.80 27.82 11.31
N PHE A 69 -13.84 28.40 10.58
CA PHE A 69 -12.77 27.64 9.95
C PHE A 69 -11.86 26.95 10.97
N GLU A 70 -11.53 27.61 12.08
CA GLU A 70 -10.74 27.03 13.16
C GLU A 70 -11.44 25.81 13.77
N ALA A 71 -12.75 25.92 14.04
CA ALA A 71 -13.56 24.79 14.51
C ALA A 71 -13.58 23.63 13.51
N TYR A 72 -13.80 23.94 12.23
CA TYR A 72 -13.72 22.95 11.14
C TYR A 72 -12.37 22.23 11.11
N ASN A 73 -11.26 22.97 11.15
CA ASN A 73 -9.91 22.41 11.10
C ASN A 73 -9.63 21.51 12.32
N ALA A 74 -10.09 21.91 13.51
CA ALA A 74 -9.98 21.09 14.71
C ALA A 74 -10.72 19.74 14.55
N SER A 75 -11.98 19.76 14.10
CA SER A 75 -12.75 18.54 13.84
C SER A 75 -12.13 17.68 12.74
N TYR A 76 -11.66 18.29 11.65
CA TYR A 76 -11.04 17.58 10.53
C TYR A 76 -9.76 16.85 10.97
N ARG A 77 -8.93 17.49 11.80
CA ARG A 77 -7.71 16.88 12.35
C ARG A 77 -8.00 15.69 13.26
N GLN A 78 -9.08 15.75 14.03
CA GLN A 78 -9.50 14.62 14.87
C GLN A 78 -9.85 13.40 14.00
N VAL A 79 -10.64 13.60 12.93
CA VAL A 79 -10.98 12.52 11.99
C VAL A 79 -9.70 11.98 11.33
N LEU A 80 -8.82 12.84 10.84
CA LEU A 80 -7.54 12.41 10.23
C LEU A 80 -6.68 11.57 11.18
N ALA A 81 -6.53 11.98 12.43
CA ALA A 81 -5.74 11.25 13.42
C ALA A 81 -6.31 9.85 13.66
N CYS A 82 -7.63 9.74 13.79
CA CYS A 82 -8.31 8.45 13.94
C CYS A 82 -8.15 7.58 12.67
N ARG A 83 -8.31 8.14 11.48
CA ARG A 83 -8.16 7.39 10.22
C ARG A 83 -6.74 6.86 10.04
N ARG A 84 -5.74 7.61 10.51
CA ARG A 84 -4.35 7.14 10.55
C ARG A 84 -4.20 5.93 11.47
N SER A 85 -4.74 5.96 12.69
CA SER A 85 -4.64 4.81 13.59
C SER A 85 -5.33 3.56 13.03
N GLU A 86 -6.47 3.71 12.34
CA GLU A 86 -7.10 2.57 11.66
C GLU A 86 -6.23 1.98 10.55
N ALA A 87 -5.54 2.82 9.77
CA ALA A 87 -4.62 2.36 8.74
C ALA A 87 -3.41 1.62 9.34
N GLU A 88 -2.87 2.13 10.45
CA GLU A 88 -1.77 1.49 11.19
C GLU A 88 -2.18 0.12 11.76
N GLU A 89 -3.39 0.02 12.34
CA GLU A 89 -3.96 -1.25 12.82
C GLU A 89 -4.14 -2.26 11.68
N ALA A 90 -4.70 -1.83 10.54
CA ALA A 90 -4.87 -2.69 9.37
C ALA A 90 -3.53 -3.20 8.83
N GLN A 91 -2.52 -2.34 8.81
CA GLN A 91 -1.16 -2.72 8.41
C GLN A 91 -0.55 -3.75 9.39
N ALA A 92 -0.72 -3.56 10.70
CA ALA A 92 -0.24 -4.52 11.70
C ALA A 92 -0.90 -5.90 11.54
N ILE A 93 -2.22 -5.93 11.28
CA ILE A 93 -2.95 -7.17 11.00
C ILE A 93 -2.39 -7.85 9.75
N GLN A 94 -2.19 -7.11 8.67
CA GLN A 94 -1.64 -7.65 7.42
C GLN A 94 -0.26 -8.28 7.63
N GLN A 95 0.62 -7.60 8.37
CA GLN A 95 1.95 -8.10 8.68
C GLN A 95 1.88 -9.40 9.49
N ARG A 96 1.02 -9.44 10.51
CA ARG A 96 0.82 -10.65 11.31
C ARG A 96 0.33 -11.83 10.47
N ARG A 97 -0.66 -11.61 9.59
CA ARG A 97 -1.17 -12.65 8.69
C ARG A 97 -0.10 -13.16 7.73
N THR A 98 0.77 -12.28 7.26
CA THR A 98 1.90 -12.66 6.40
C THR A 98 2.89 -13.56 7.15
N GLN A 99 3.20 -13.25 8.41
CA GLN A 99 4.05 -14.08 9.26
C GLN A 99 3.41 -15.45 9.52
N ASP A 100 2.12 -15.49 9.88
CA ASP A 100 1.39 -16.73 10.12
C ASP A 100 1.41 -17.63 8.85
N PHE A 101 1.19 -17.05 7.67
CA PHE A 101 1.25 -17.76 6.39
C PHE A 101 2.64 -18.34 6.13
N ASN A 102 3.69 -17.54 6.28
CA ASN A 102 5.07 -18.00 6.07
C ASN A 102 5.44 -19.15 7.04
N GLY A 103 5.01 -19.05 8.30
CA GLY A 103 5.19 -20.12 9.28
C GLY A 103 4.46 -21.41 8.89
N ALA A 104 3.24 -21.30 8.37
CA ALA A 104 2.49 -22.45 7.87
C ALA A 104 3.17 -23.12 6.67
N VAL A 105 3.69 -22.33 5.72
CA VAL A 105 4.47 -22.85 4.58
C VAL A 105 5.71 -23.60 5.04
N GLN A 106 6.46 -23.04 6.00
CA GLN A 106 7.64 -23.70 6.55
C GLN A 106 7.29 -25.04 7.21
N SER A 107 6.23 -25.07 8.02
CA SER A 107 5.74 -26.29 8.67
C SER A 107 5.34 -27.35 7.65
N TYR A 108 4.57 -26.96 6.63
CA TYR A 108 4.16 -27.84 5.53
C TYR A 108 5.37 -28.44 4.80
N ASN A 109 6.37 -27.63 4.45
CA ASN A 109 7.59 -28.09 3.79
C ASN A 109 8.37 -29.10 4.66
N GLY A 110 8.40 -28.88 5.98
CA GLY A 110 9.00 -29.83 6.93
C GLY A 110 8.28 -31.19 6.92
N VAL A 111 6.94 -31.18 6.91
CA VAL A 111 6.12 -32.40 6.81
C VAL A 111 6.37 -33.11 5.49
N VAL A 112 6.36 -32.40 4.35
CA VAL A 112 6.63 -32.96 3.03
C VAL A 112 8.00 -33.63 2.98
N THR A 113 9.04 -32.94 3.48
CA THR A 113 10.41 -33.48 3.54
C THR A 113 10.48 -34.75 4.38
N GLY A 114 9.80 -34.78 5.53
CA GLY A 114 9.74 -35.98 6.39
C GLY A 114 9.07 -37.17 5.70
N TRP A 115 7.98 -36.94 4.97
CA TRP A 115 7.30 -37.99 4.20
C TRP A 115 8.16 -38.52 3.05
N GLN A 116 8.86 -37.65 2.32
CA GLN A 116 9.79 -38.06 1.26
C GLN A 116 10.90 -38.96 1.81
N ALA A 117 11.53 -38.56 2.91
CA ALA A 117 12.57 -39.36 3.57
C ALA A 117 12.03 -40.74 4.04
N ALA A 118 10.81 -40.79 4.58
CA ALA A 118 10.18 -42.05 4.99
C ALA A 118 9.90 -42.98 3.79
N ALA A 119 9.42 -42.43 2.67
CA ALA A 119 9.18 -43.18 1.45
C ALA A 119 10.49 -43.73 0.84
N GLU A 120 11.54 -42.93 0.81
CA GLU A 120 12.88 -43.35 0.36
C GLU A 120 13.42 -44.50 1.21
N ALA A 121 13.32 -44.39 2.53
CA ALA A 121 13.75 -45.44 3.46
C ALA A 121 12.98 -46.75 3.24
N TYR A 122 11.66 -46.68 3.03
CA TYR A 122 10.85 -47.85 2.70
C TYR A 122 11.28 -48.51 1.37
N ASN A 123 11.46 -47.71 0.33
CA ASN A 123 11.89 -48.16 -1.00
C ASN A 123 13.33 -48.71 -1.00
N GLY A 124 14.20 -48.21 -0.12
CA GLY A 124 15.52 -48.77 0.11
C GLY A 124 15.45 -50.19 0.68
N ARG A 125 14.65 -50.39 1.74
CA ARG A 125 14.48 -51.71 2.40
C ARG A 125 13.87 -52.75 1.47
N SER A 126 12.86 -52.38 0.68
CA SER A 126 12.22 -53.32 -0.25
C SER A 126 13.17 -53.78 -1.36
N ARG A 127 14.05 -52.89 -1.85
CA ARG A 127 15.10 -53.23 -2.83
C ARG A 127 16.15 -54.19 -2.27
N VAL A 128 16.59 -53.99 -1.03
CA VAL A 128 17.54 -54.90 -0.35
C VAL A 128 16.93 -56.30 -0.21
N ARG A 129 15.67 -56.41 0.23
CA ARG A 129 14.98 -57.72 0.37
C ARG A 129 14.87 -58.48 -0.95
N ARG A 130 14.61 -57.80 -2.08
CA ARG A 130 14.48 -58.45 -3.40
C ARG A 130 15.80 -58.95 -4.00
N ARG A 131 16.96 -58.46 -3.55
CA ARG A 131 18.28 -58.90 -4.03
C ARG A 131 18.87 -60.07 -3.24
N GLY A 132 18.31 -60.37 -2.07
CA GLY A 132 18.76 -61.45 -1.19
C GLY A 132 17.92 -62.73 -1.26
N SER A 133 16.95 -62.79 -2.17
CA SER A 133 16.09 -63.95 -2.48
C SER A 133 16.43 -64.47 -3.86
#